data_AF-A0A924SE47-F1
#
_entry.id   AF-A0A924SE47-F1
#
_cell.length_a   1.000
_cell.length_b   1.000
_cell.length_c   1.000
_cell.angle_alpha   90.00
_cell.angle_beta   90.00
_cell.angle_gamma   90.00
#
_symmetry.space_group_name_H-M   'P 1'
#
loop_
_entity.id
_entity.type
_entity.pdbx_description
1 polymer ?
#
loop_
_entity_poly.entity_id
_entity_poly.type
_entity_poly.pdbx_seq_one_letter_code
_entity_poly.pdbx_strand_id
1 'polypeptide(L)'
;MHPRLTELLDYLDVTRASVLGAASMVPRERWGVRPAPNRWCVAEICWHLQRVESGVAKLIRKRATEARAAGHPEEPADSPLLGTHDRFGIVDRNRRIDAPAAVTPQDVPSAEDAQRLLAESRAMLRSAIAEA
;
A
#
# COMPACT_ATOMS: atom_id res chain seq x y z
N MET A 1 -7.78 13.56 14.64
CA MET A 1 -7.03 13.20 13.42
C MET A 1 -7.38 14.21 12.34
N HIS A 2 -6.39 14.69 11.58
CA HIS A 2 -6.61 15.72 10.55
C HIS A 2 -7.59 15.24 9.46
N PRO A 3 -8.52 16.08 8.94
CA PRO A 3 -9.53 15.67 7.96
C PRO A 3 -8.96 14.96 6.72
N ARG A 4 -7.90 15.51 6.12
CA ARG A 4 -7.17 14.89 5.00
C ARG A 4 -6.64 13.48 5.30
N LEU A 5 -6.16 13.23 6.53
CA LEU A 5 -5.67 11.90 6.90
C LEU A 5 -6.84 10.92 7.05
N THR A 6 -7.98 11.39 7.56
CA THR A 6 -9.20 10.58 7.65
C THR A 6 -9.69 10.18 6.26
N GLU A 7 -9.81 11.14 5.35
CA GLU A 7 -10.18 10.90 3.94
C GLU A 7 -9.28 9.84 3.27
N LEU A 8 -7.97 10.00 3.43
CA LEU A 8 -7.00 9.06 2.84
C LEU A 8 -7.06 7.67 3.48
N LEU A 9 -7.30 7.57 4.78
CA LEU A 9 -7.45 6.30 5.48
C LEU A 9 -8.73 5.56 5.05
N ASP A 10 -9.83 6.27 4.89
CA ASP A 10 -11.09 5.70 4.40
C ASP A 10 -10.91 5.14 2.98
N TYR A 11 -10.28 5.91 2.09
CA TYR A 11 -9.97 5.44 0.74
C TYR A 11 -9.02 4.23 0.74
N LEU A 12 -8.01 4.24 1.63
CA LEU A 12 -7.07 3.14 1.78
C LEU A 12 -7.74 1.85 2.27
N ASP A 13 -8.78 1.95 3.10
CA ASP A 13 -9.55 0.80 3.60
C ASP A 13 -10.47 0.22 2.52
N VAL A 14 -11.18 1.07 1.77
CA VAL A 14 -12.02 0.66 0.63
C VAL A 14 -11.18 -0.05 -0.43
N THR A 15 -10.05 0.54 -0.83
CA THR A 15 -9.17 -0.05 -1.85
C THR A 15 -8.55 -1.37 -1.40
N ARG A 16 -8.21 -1.50 -0.12
CA ARG A 16 -7.72 -2.75 0.47
C ARG A 16 -8.76 -3.85 0.45
N ALA A 17 -9.99 -3.54 0.85
CA ALA A 17 -11.09 -4.49 0.82
C ALA A 17 -11.33 -4.99 -0.61
N SER A 18 -11.25 -4.11 -1.61
CA SER A 18 -11.35 -4.47 -3.02
C SER A 18 -10.25 -5.45 -3.47
N VAL A 19 -8.98 -5.21 -3.09
CA VAL A 19 -7.86 -6.12 -3.40
C VAL A 19 -8.07 -7.49 -2.76
N LEU A 20 -8.41 -7.53 -1.47
CA LEU A 20 -8.63 -8.80 -0.76
C LEU A 20 -9.86 -9.55 -1.28
N GLY A 21 -10.92 -8.82 -1.65
CA GLY A 21 -12.09 -9.38 -2.33
C GLY A 21 -11.71 -10.07 -3.64
N ALA A 22 -10.93 -9.39 -4.49
CA ALA A 22 -10.45 -9.96 -5.74
C ALA A 22 -9.55 -11.20 -5.52
N ALA A 23 -8.64 -11.14 -4.54
CA ALA A 23 -7.78 -12.26 -4.18
C ALA A 23 -8.59 -13.48 -3.69
N SER A 24 -9.68 -13.25 -2.95
CA SER A 24 -10.53 -14.30 -2.40
C SER A 24 -11.30 -15.09 -3.47
N MET A 25 -11.44 -14.55 -4.68
CA MET A 25 -12.03 -15.28 -5.80
C MET A 25 -11.11 -16.35 -6.39
N VAL A 26 -9.82 -16.35 -6.04
CA VAL A 26 -8.85 -17.37 -6.44
C VAL A 26 -8.76 -18.43 -5.34
N PRO A 27 -8.96 -19.73 -5.63
CA PRO A 27 -8.75 -20.80 -4.65
C PRO A 27 -7.37 -20.69 -4.00
N ARG A 28 -7.32 -20.85 -2.68
CA ARG A 28 -6.12 -20.57 -1.87
C ARG A 28 -4.90 -21.35 -2.33
N GLU A 29 -5.10 -22.60 -2.76
CA GLU A 29 -4.07 -23.51 -3.26
C GLU A 29 -3.43 -23.00 -4.55
N ARG A 30 -4.12 -22.12 -5.28
CA ARG A 30 -3.66 -21.50 -6.53
C ARG A 30 -3.01 -20.13 -6.33
N TRP A 31 -2.95 -19.60 -5.12
CA TRP A 31 -2.39 -18.27 -4.88
C TRP A 31 -0.91 -18.13 -5.27
N GLY A 32 -0.16 -19.25 -5.25
CA GLY A 32 1.23 -19.30 -5.72
C GLY A 32 1.40 -19.56 -7.23
N VAL A 33 0.32 -19.84 -7.96
CA VAL A 33 0.39 -20.21 -9.38
C VAL A 33 0.25 -18.98 -10.26
N ARG A 34 1.29 -18.66 -11.05
CA ARG A 34 1.24 -17.56 -12.02
C ARG A 34 0.23 -17.88 -13.12
N PRO A 35 -0.66 -16.95 -13.48
CA PRO A 35 -1.69 -17.21 -14.50
C PRO A 35 -1.14 -17.23 -15.93
N ALA A 36 0.00 -16.58 -16.18
CA ALA A 36 0.69 -16.55 -17.47
C ALA A 36 2.16 -16.13 -17.27
N PRO A 37 3.05 -16.32 -18.27
CA PRO A 37 4.37 -15.71 -18.27
C PRO A 37 4.29 -14.19 -18.06
N ASN A 38 5.25 -13.61 -17.33
CA ASN A 38 5.32 -12.17 -17.03
C ASN A 38 4.09 -11.59 -16.29
N ARG A 39 3.32 -12.45 -15.60
CA ARG A 39 2.25 -12.06 -14.68
C ARG A 39 2.58 -12.52 -13.28
N TRP A 40 2.17 -11.73 -12.29
CA TRP A 40 2.30 -12.10 -10.89
C TRP A 40 1.12 -12.97 -10.44
N CYS A 41 1.39 -13.95 -9.60
CA CYS A 41 0.37 -14.67 -8.86
C CYS A 41 -0.14 -13.82 -7.67
N VAL A 42 -1.15 -14.31 -6.96
CA VAL A 42 -1.76 -13.59 -5.84
C VAL A 42 -0.73 -13.38 -4.70
N ALA A 43 0.04 -14.42 -4.37
CA ALA A 43 1.06 -14.32 -3.32
C ALA A 43 2.13 -13.27 -3.67
N GLU A 44 2.53 -13.18 -4.94
CA GLU A 44 3.47 -12.17 -5.44
C GLU A 44 2.91 -10.75 -5.35
N ILE A 45 1.63 -10.55 -5.70
CA ILE A 45 0.95 -9.26 -5.54
C ILE A 45 0.90 -8.86 -4.07
N CYS A 46 0.50 -9.78 -3.19
CA CYS A 46 0.48 -9.54 -1.74
C CYS A 46 1.86 -9.17 -1.20
N TRP A 47 2.92 -9.87 -1.65
CA TRP A 47 4.29 -9.55 -1.29
C TRP A 47 4.73 -8.16 -1.77
N HIS A 48 4.40 -7.80 -3.01
CA HIS A 48 4.71 -6.48 -3.56
C HIS A 48 4.06 -5.38 -2.72
N LEU A 49 2.76 -5.53 -2.45
CA LEU A 49 1.99 -4.55 -1.69
C LEU A 49 2.53 -4.41 -0.25
N GLN A 50 2.87 -5.50 0.44
CA GLN A 50 3.43 -5.39 1.79
C GLN A 50 4.77 -4.66 1.78
N ARG A 51 5.58 -4.87 0.73
CA ARG A 51 6.88 -4.18 0.62
C ARG A 51 6.73 -2.70 0.40
N VAL A 52 5.84 -2.30 -0.52
CA VAL A 52 5.53 -0.89 -0.78
C VAL A 52 4.98 -0.22 0.49
N GLU A 53 3.96 -0.80 1.12
CA GLU A 53 3.35 -0.23 2.32
C GLU A 53 4.35 -0.10 3.48
N SER A 54 5.17 -1.12 3.72
CA SER A 54 6.20 -1.08 4.76
C SER A 54 7.24 0.03 4.51
N GLY A 55 7.62 0.24 3.24
CA GLY A 55 8.51 1.32 2.85
C GLY A 55 7.90 2.70 3.10
N VAL A 56 6.63 2.88 2.71
CA VAL A 56 5.87 4.12 2.95
C VAL A 56 5.72 4.39 4.45
N ALA A 57 5.38 3.38 5.26
CA ALA A 57 5.25 3.53 6.70
C ALA A 57 6.57 4.02 7.36
N LYS A 58 7.71 3.47 6.93
CA LYS A 58 9.03 3.93 7.39
C LYS A 58 9.32 5.36 6.96
N LEU A 59 8.98 5.71 5.72
CA LEU A 59 9.16 7.08 5.21
C LEU A 59 8.32 8.08 6.00
N ILE A 60 7.04 7.78 6.26
CA ILE A 60 6.15 8.63 7.06
C ILE A 60 6.76 8.86 8.45
N ARG A 61 7.13 7.81 9.19
CA ARG A 61 7.74 7.96 10.53
C ARG A 61 8.99 8.83 10.49
N LYS A 62 9.86 8.60 9.50
CA LYS A 62 11.08 9.39 9.32
C LYS A 62 10.76 10.87 9.10
N ARG A 63 9.88 11.18 8.13
CA ARG A 63 9.53 12.56 7.78
C ARG A 63 8.79 13.28 8.90
N ALA A 64 7.88 12.60 9.60
CA ALA A 64 7.19 13.17 10.76
C ALA A 64 8.17 13.48 11.91
N THR A 65 9.12 12.58 12.17
CA THR A 65 10.17 12.82 13.16
C THR A 65 11.06 14.01 12.79
N GLU A 66 11.50 14.08 11.53
CA GLU A 66 12.26 15.22 11.00
C GLU A 66 11.47 16.54 11.14
N ALA A 67 10.17 16.52 10.81
CA ALA A 67 9.33 17.70 10.84
C ALA A 67 9.10 18.24 12.26
N ARG A 68 8.88 17.34 13.23
CA ARG A 68 8.77 17.72 14.65
C ARG A 68 10.07 18.27 15.19
N ALA A 69 11.21 17.65 14.86
CA ALA A 69 12.52 18.14 15.27
C ALA A 69 12.84 19.53 14.70
N ALA A 70 12.34 19.83 13.49
CA ALA A 70 12.46 21.14 12.84
C ALA A 70 11.43 22.17 13.34
N GLY A 71 10.47 21.79 14.20
CA GLY A 71 9.43 22.67 14.72
C GLY A 71 8.43 23.14 13.64
N HIS A 72 8.16 22.31 12.62
CA HIS A 72 7.14 22.64 11.63
C HIS A 72 5.76 22.80 12.29
N PRO A 73 4.97 23.81 11.86
CA PRO A 73 3.63 24.01 12.39
C PRO A 73 2.69 22.87 11.95
N GLU A 74 1.56 22.76 12.63
CA GLU A 74 0.47 21.90 12.19
C GLU A 74 -0.05 22.32 10.82
N GLU A 75 -0.49 21.34 10.02
CA GLU A 75 -1.10 21.59 8.71
C GLU A 75 -2.45 22.31 8.89
N PRO A 76 -2.62 23.52 8.33
CA PRO A 76 -3.85 24.29 8.52
C PRO A 76 -4.92 23.98 7.46
N ALA A 77 -4.56 23.42 6.31
CA ALA A 77 -5.51 23.25 5.22
C ALA A 77 -6.23 21.89 5.31
N ASP A 78 -7.55 21.94 5.21
CA ASP A 78 -8.46 20.81 5.37
C ASP A 78 -9.05 20.29 4.05
N SER A 79 -8.76 20.97 2.94
CA SER A 79 -9.33 20.65 1.63
C SER A 79 -8.96 19.23 1.18
N PRO A 80 -9.88 18.48 0.54
CA PRO A 80 -9.64 17.09 0.11
C PRO A 80 -8.33 16.90 -0.68
N LEU A 81 -7.65 15.78 -0.44
CA LEU A 81 -6.44 15.40 -1.19
C LEU A 81 -6.71 14.36 -2.28
N LEU A 82 -7.82 13.61 -2.24
CA LEU A 82 -8.13 12.67 -3.30
C LEU A 82 -8.28 13.40 -4.65
N GLY A 83 -7.80 12.78 -5.72
CA GLY A 83 -7.82 13.36 -7.07
C GLY A 83 -6.66 14.32 -7.38
N THR A 84 -5.95 14.85 -6.38
CA THR A 84 -4.80 15.75 -6.62
C THR A 84 -3.64 15.09 -7.38
N HIS A 85 -3.62 13.76 -7.39
CA HIS A 85 -2.63 12.93 -8.09
C HIS A 85 -3.14 12.33 -9.41
N ASP A 86 -4.36 12.64 -9.87
CA ASP A 86 -4.94 12.02 -11.08
C ASP A 86 -4.10 12.30 -12.33
N ARG A 87 -3.44 13.46 -12.38
CA ARG A 87 -2.50 13.84 -13.45
C ARG A 87 -1.37 12.84 -13.67
N PHE A 88 -1.04 12.01 -12.67
CA PHE A 88 0.00 10.99 -12.79
C PHE A 88 -0.50 9.71 -13.49
N GLY A 89 -1.83 9.56 -13.68
CA GLY A 89 -2.43 8.42 -14.36
C GLY A 89 -2.24 7.10 -13.63
N ILE A 90 -2.03 7.12 -12.31
CA ILE A 90 -1.72 5.92 -11.51
C ILE A 90 -2.90 4.93 -11.49
N VAL A 91 -4.12 5.45 -11.62
CA VAL A 91 -5.36 4.64 -11.64
C VAL A 91 -5.72 4.14 -13.04
N ASP A 92 -5.01 4.56 -14.10
CA ASP A 92 -5.25 4.08 -15.46
C ASP A 92 -4.70 2.66 -15.64
N ARG A 93 -5.62 1.69 -15.71
CA ARG A 93 -5.31 0.26 -15.85
C ARG A 93 -4.83 -0.14 -17.25
N ASN A 94 -4.96 0.74 -18.25
CA ASN A 94 -4.42 0.50 -19.59
C ASN A 94 -2.93 0.83 -19.67
N ARG A 95 -2.39 1.53 -18.67
CA ARG A 95 -0.98 1.87 -18.59
C ARG A 95 -0.26 0.89 -17.67
N ARG A 96 0.66 0.12 -18.23
CA ARG A 96 1.58 -0.68 -17.43
C ARG A 96 2.62 0.23 -16.79
N ILE A 97 2.81 0.09 -15.48
CA ILE A 97 3.89 0.71 -14.72
C ILE A 97 4.77 -0.41 -14.20
N ASP A 98 6.04 -0.43 -14.60
CA ASP A 98 7.00 -1.41 -14.12
C ASP A 98 7.47 -1.06 -12.71
N ALA A 99 7.38 -2.04 -11.81
CA ALA A 99 7.84 -1.90 -10.45
C ALA A 99 9.38 -1.84 -10.41
N PRO A 100 9.97 -0.94 -9.59
CA PRO A 100 11.41 -0.96 -9.34
C PRO A 100 11.86 -2.28 -8.72
N ALA A 101 13.10 -2.70 -9.00
CA ALA A 101 13.64 -3.98 -8.55
C ALA A 101 13.47 -4.25 -7.04
N ALA A 102 13.56 -3.21 -6.21
CA ALA A 102 13.41 -3.30 -4.75
C ALA A 102 12.02 -3.76 -4.27
N VAL A 103 11.00 -3.62 -5.10
CA VAL A 103 9.61 -4.05 -4.80
C VAL A 103 9.08 -5.02 -5.85
N THR A 104 9.90 -5.47 -6.79
CA THR A 104 9.55 -6.57 -7.69
C THR A 104 9.61 -7.89 -6.92
N PRO A 105 8.59 -8.76 -6.99
CA PRO A 105 8.53 -10.01 -6.26
C PRO A 105 9.77 -10.90 -6.46
N GLN A 106 10.44 -11.20 -5.35
CA GLN A 106 11.59 -12.10 -5.22
C GLN A 106 11.40 -12.89 -3.92
N ASP A 107 11.77 -14.17 -3.91
CA ASP A 107 11.67 -15.06 -2.73
C ASP A 107 10.31 -14.96 -2.02
N VAL A 108 9.24 -15.09 -2.81
CA VAL A 108 7.86 -14.88 -2.34
C VAL A 108 7.49 -15.98 -1.35
N PRO A 109 6.98 -15.62 -0.16
CA PRO A 109 6.65 -16.57 0.88
C PRO A 109 5.36 -17.34 0.54
N SER A 110 4.97 -18.27 1.40
CA SER A 110 3.73 -19.03 1.25
C SER A 110 2.51 -18.11 1.09
N ALA A 111 1.41 -18.60 0.53
CA ALA A 111 0.18 -17.82 0.40
C ALA A 111 -0.34 -17.32 1.76
N GLU A 112 -0.12 -18.09 2.83
CA GLU A 112 -0.46 -17.73 4.21
C GLU A 112 0.40 -16.60 4.74
N ASP A 113 1.71 -16.74 4.61
CA ASP A 113 2.64 -15.71 5.02
C ASP A 113 2.45 -14.43 4.21
N ALA A 114 2.20 -14.52 2.91
CA ALA A 114 1.97 -13.37 2.06
C ALA A 114 0.73 -12.57 2.50
N GLN A 115 -0.36 -13.26 2.86
CA GLN A 115 -1.56 -12.60 3.39
C GLN A 115 -1.32 -12.00 4.77
N ARG A 116 -0.64 -12.74 5.66
CA ARG A 116 -0.32 -12.29 7.03
C ARG A 116 0.57 -11.05 7.00
N LEU A 117 1.69 -11.09 6.26
CA LEU A 117 2.62 -9.97 6.12
C LEU A 117 1.96 -8.73 5.52
N LEU A 118 0.99 -8.94 4.63
CA LEU A 118 0.21 -7.85 4.05
C LEU A 118 -0.78 -7.21 5.04
N ALA A 119 -1.33 -7.99 5.97
CA ALA A 119 -2.11 -7.44 7.07
C ALA A 119 -1.21 -6.69 8.06
N GLU A 120 -0.03 -7.22 8.37
CA GLU A 120 0.97 -6.58 9.22
C GLU A 120 1.47 -5.25 8.63
N SER A 121 1.74 -5.20 7.31
CA SER A 121 2.13 -3.94 6.64
C SER A 121 1.05 -2.88 6.74
N ARG A 122 -0.22 -3.27 6.65
CA ARG A 122 -1.35 -2.35 6.83
C ARG A 122 -1.39 -1.81 8.26
N ALA A 123 -1.23 -2.66 9.26
CA ALA A 123 -1.19 -2.23 10.66
C ALA A 123 -0.02 -1.25 10.91
N MET A 124 1.17 -1.56 10.37
CA MET A 124 2.33 -0.68 10.46
C MET A 124 2.09 0.68 9.82
N LEU A 125 1.47 0.73 8.64
CA LEU A 125 1.15 1.96 7.94
C LEU A 125 0.16 2.82 8.74
N ARG A 126 -0.89 2.21 9.30
CA ARG A 126 -1.87 2.93 10.13
C ARG A 126 -1.23 3.51 11.40
N SER A 127 -0.39 2.74 12.08
CA SER A 127 0.36 3.24 13.25
C SER A 127 1.30 4.38 12.85
N ALA A 128 2.00 4.28 11.70
CA ALA A 128 2.86 5.36 11.21
C ALA A 128 2.08 6.66 10.96
N ILE A 129 0.85 6.58 10.45
CA ILE A 129 -0.01 7.75 10.20
C ILE A 129 -0.56 8.31 11.51
N ALA A 130 -0.95 7.46 12.47
CA ALA A 130 -1.48 7.90 13.75
C ALA A 130 -0.42 8.53 14.67
N GLU A 131 0.85 8.13 14.51
CA GLU A 131 2.01 8.65 15.26
C GLU A 131 2.71 9.83 14.55
N ALA A 132 2.30 10.19 13.34
CA ALA A 132 2.87 11.30 12.56
C ALA A 132 2.32 12.64 13.05
#